data_AF-A0AAV3YB48-F1
#
_entry.id   AF-A0AAV3YB48-F1
#
_cell.length_a   1.000
_cell.length_b   1.000
_cell.length_c   1.000
_cell.angle_alpha   90.00
_cell.angle_beta   90.00
_cell.angle_gamma   90.00
#
_symmetry.space_group_name_H-M   'P 1'
#
loop_
_entity.id
_entity.type
_entity.pdbx_description
1 polymer ?
#
loop_
_entity_poly.entity_id
_entity_poly.type
_entity_poly.pdbx_seq_one_letter_code
_entity_poly.pdbx_strand_id
1 'polypeptide(L)'
;MYTLMASAEDDRIKSVATVASWLHDEEAVKLFYGGEAGVQAKINAAKEAKKAYAETGKIAYIPSISETDKRAAMYGPYDYYLNPQRGAIKEWSNDKFAVASWEDWLTTNPMPYAKKLNKPVLMVHSDGAVLPDYTKKFFNDIATTDKKLYWMKTELESPFHQFSYYDQDAEVNEAILQ
;
A
#
# COMPACT_ATOMS: atom_id res chain seq x y z
N MET A 1 0.84 4.71 -3.14
CA MET A 1 0.14 4.92 -4.44
C MET A 1 -0.65 6.23 -4.56
N TYR A 2 -1.67 6.51 -3.74
CA TYR A 2 -2.66 7.56 -4.04
C TYR A 2 -2.08 8.97 -4.10
N THR A 3 -1.12 9.32 -3.24
CA THR A 3 -0.44 10.61 -3.29
C THR A 3 0.30 10.82 -4.62
N LEU A 4 0.91 9.77 -5.17
CA LEU A 4 1.56 9.84 -6.50
C LEU A 4 0.54 10.04 -7.61
N MET A 5 -0.59 9.32 -7.56
CA MET A 5 -1.69 9.49 -8.51
C MET A 5 -2.26 10.92 -8.46
N ALA A 6 -2.55 11.43 -7.26
CA ALA A 6 -3.02 12.80 -7.07
C ALA A 6 -2.00 13.83 -7.57
N SER A 7 -0.71 13.64 -7.28
CA SER A 7 0.36 14.56 -7.72
C SER A 7 0.50 14.62 -9.24
N ALA A 8 0.18 13.52 -9.92
CA ALA A 8 0.21 13.42 -11.37
C ALA A 8 -0.96 14.14 -12.06
N GLU A 9 -2.03 14.46 -11.32
CA GLU A 9 -3.26 15.06 -11.89
C GLU A 9 -3.60 16.43 -11.29
N ASP A 10 -3.11 16.75 -10.09
CA ASP A 10 -3.43 18.00 -9.40
C ASP A 10 -2.25 18.96 -9.33
N ASP A 11 -2.30 20.01 -10.13
CA ASP A 11 -1.25 21.05 -10.22
C ASP A 11 -1.08 21.92 -8.97
N ARG A 12 -1.96 21.79 -7.98
CA ARG A 12 -1.76 22.43 -6.66
C ARG A 12 -0.67 21.73 -5.87
N ILE A 13 -0.49 20.41 -6.08
CA ILE A 13 0.63 19.67 -5.52
C ILE A 13 1.88 20.06 -6.31
N LYS A 14 2.91 20.56 -5.63
CA LYS A 14 4.14 21.09 -6.26
C LYS A 14 5.32 20.13 -6.21
N SER A 15 5.31 19.19 -5.27
CA SER A 15 6.28 18.13 -5.12
C SER A 15 5.63 16.96 -4.40
N VAL A 16 6.20 15.76 -4.54
CA VAL A 16 5.70 14.58 -3.84
C VAL A 16 6.85 13.75 -3.30
N ALA A 17 6.72 13.40 -2.02
CA ALA A 17 7.60 12.45 -1.37
C ALA A 17 6.81 11.20 -0.98
N THR A 18 7.41 10.03 -1.11
CA THR A 18 6.86 8.80 -0.56
C THR A 18 7.90 8.02 0.22
N VAL A 19 7.45 7.32 1.25
CA VAL A 19 8.23 6.38 2.05
C VAL A 19 7.50 5.05 2.01
N ALA A 20 8.23 3.97 1.71
CA ALA A 20 7.71 2.61 1.76
C ALA A 20 6.40 2.41 0.97
N SER A 21 6.33 2.93 -0.26
CA SER A 21 5.06 2.95 -1.01
C SER A 21 4.65 1.59 -1.54
N TRP A 22 3.45 1.14 -1.20
CA TRP A 22 2.77 0.08 -1.95
C TRP A 22 2.39 0.59 -3.35
N LEU A 23 2.94 -0.06 -4.39
CA LEU A 23 2.74 0.23 -5.81
C LEU A 23 2.52 -1.08 -6.55
N HIS A 24 1.26 -1.42 -6.84
CA HIS A 24 0.89 -2.66 -7.51
C HIS A 24 0.29 -2.40 -8.88
N ASP A 25 0.32 -3.42 -9.72
CA ASP A 25 -0.62 -3.59 -10.84
C ASP A 25 -1.44 -4.87 -10.62
N GLU A 26 -2.16 -5.29 -11.66
CA GLU A 26 -2.98 -6.50 -11.66
C GLU A 26 -2.19 -7.80 -11.43
N GLU A 27 -0.89 -7.84 -11.74
CA GLU A 27 -0.04 -9.01 -11.50
C GLU A 27 0.48 -9.02 -10.07
N ALA A 28 0.93 -7.87 -9.56
CA ALA A 28 1.40 -7.76 -8.18
C ALA A 28 0.36 -8.22 -7.15
N VAL A 29 -0.91 -7.85 -7.32
CA VAL A 29 -1.97 -8.22 -6.35
C VAL A 29 -2.18 -9.72 -6.26
N LYS A 30 -1.95 -10.48 -7.35
CA LYS A 30 -2.08 -11.95 -7.36
C LYS A 30 -1.08 -12.61 -6.42
N LEU A 31 0.10 -12.01 -6.22
CA LEU A 31 1.13 -12.52 -5.31
C LEU A 31 0.68 -12.52 -3.84
N PHE A 32 -0.20 -11.60 -3.46
CA PHE A 32 -0.65 -11.44 -2.08
C PHE A 32 -2.03 -12.03 -1.81
N TYR A 33 -2.89 -12.08 -2.83
CA TYR A 33 -4.32 -12.36 -2.64
C TYR A 33 -4.78 -13.69 -3.23
N GLY A 34 -3.88 -14.68 -3.30
CA GLY A 34 -4.23 -16.05 -3.67
C GLY A 34 -4.35 -16.29 -5.17
N GLY A 35 -3.50 -15.63 -5.96
CA GLY A 35 -3.50 -15.74 -7.41
C GLY A 35 -4.72 -15.07 -8.05
N GLU A 36 -4.93 -15.36 -9.32
CA GLU A 36 -6.06 -14.83 -10.09
C GLU A 36 -7.42 -15.23 -9.48
N ALA A 37 -7.57 -16.50 -9.06
CA ALA A 37 -8.80 -16.98 -8.47
C ALA A 37 -9.13 -16.27 -7.14
N GLY A 38 -8.13 -16.04 -6.28
CA GLY A 38 -8.32 -15.35 -5.01
C GLY A 38 -8.64 -13.86 -5.18
N VAL A 39 -8.00 -13.20 -6.15
CA VAL A 39 -8.34 -11.82 -6.55
C VAL A 39 -9.78 -11.74 -7.05
N GLN A 40 -10.17 -12.61 -7.98
CA GLN A 40 -11.53 -12.60 -8.54
C GLN A 40 -12.60 -12.90 -7.48
N ALA A 41 -12.32 -13.83 -6.55
CA ALA A 41 -13.22 -14.12 -5.43
C ALA A 41 -13.45 -12.88 -4.54
N LYS A 42 -12.39 -12.13 -4.23
CA LYS A 42 -12.49 -10.88 -3.44
C LYS A 42 -13.24 -9.78 -4.19
N ILE A 43 -13.02 -9.64 -5.51
CA ILE A 43 -13.77 -8.71 -6.35
C ILE A 43 -15.27 -9.05 -6.35
N ASN A 44 -15.61 -10.33 -6.51
CA ASN A 44 -17.01 -10.77 -6.48
C ASN A 44 -17.65 -10.50 -5.11
N ALA A 45 -16.95 -10.81 -4.01
CA ALA A 45 -17.40 -10.50 -2.66
C ALA A 45 -17.62 -8.99 -2.44
N ALA A 46 -16.75 -8.13 -2.98
CA ALA A 46 -16.95 -6.68 -2.95
C ALA A 46 -18.23 -6.25 -3.68
N LYS A 47 -18.47 -6.79 -4.89
CA LYS A 47 -19.69 -6.48 -5.67
C LYS A 47 -20.97 -6.88 -4.93
N GLU A 48 -20.97 -8.07 -4.33
CA GLU A 48 -22.08 -8.53 -3.49
C GLU A 48 -22.27 -7.64 -2.26
N ALA A 49 -21.19 -7.26 -1.57
CA ALA A 49 -21.25 -6.36 -0.43
C ALA A 49 -21.77 -4.96 -0.79
N LYS A 50 -21.37 -4.41 -1.95
CA LYS A 50 -21.88 -3.13 -2.47
C LYS A 50 -23.39 -3.20 -2.74
N LYS A 51 -23.87 -4.29 -3.35
CA LYS A 51 -25.31 -4.53 -3.58
C LYS A 51 -26.08 -4.63 -2.26
N ALA A 52 -25.61 -5.44 -1.32
CA ALA A 52 -26.25 -5.61 -0.02
C ALA A 52 -26.30 -4.29 0.78
N TYR A 53 -25.24 -3.48 0.72
CA TYR A 53 -25.21 -2.16 1.33
C TYR A 53 -26.25 -1.22 0.69
N ALA A 54 -26.37 -1.21 -0.64
CA ALA A 54 -27.36 -0.37 -1.33
C ALA A 54 -28.81 -0.74 -0.96
N GLU A 55 -29.08 -2.02 -0.72
CA GLU A 55 -30.41 -2.53 -0.36
C GLU A 55 -30.74 -2.34 1.13
N THR A 56 -29.74 -2.44 2.02
CA THR A 56 -29.98 -2.58 3.46
C THR A 56 -29.32 -1.52 4.34
N GLY A 57 -28.38 -0.74 3.81
CA GLY A 57 -27.52 0.18 4.56
C GLY A 57 -26.49 -0.51 5.46
N LYS A 58 -26.40 -1.85 5.45
CA LYS A 58 -25.47 -2.61 6.31
C LYS A 58 -24.15 -2.88 5.59
N ILE A 59 -23.04 -2.63 6.28
CA ILE A 59 -21.69 -2.87 5.76
C ILE A 59 -21.22 -4.26 6.20
N ALA A 60 -20.72 -5.05 5.25
CA ALA A 60 -20.05 -6.32 5.53
C ALA A 60 -18.58 -6.07 5.89
N TYR A 61 -18.14 -6.64 7.02
CA TYR A 61 -16.77 -6.51 7.53
C TYR A 61 -16.07 -7.87 7.65
N ILE A 62 -14.76 -7.82 7.46
CA ILE A 62 -13.79 -8.85 7.85
C ILE A 62 -12.72 -8.20 8.74
N PRO A 63 -11.91 -8.97 9.49
CA PRO A 63 -10.79 -8.38 10.22
C PRO A 63 -9.83 -7.63 9.28
N SER A 64 -9.30 -6.50 9.75
CA SER A 64 -8.24 -5.79 9.03
C SER A 64 -6.91 -6.54 9.14
N ILE A 65 -6.64 -7.11 10.31
CA ILE A 65 -5.45 -7.90 10.63
C ILE A 65 -5.84 -9.14 11.45
N SER A 66 -5.22 -10.29 11.18
CA SER A 66 -5.32 -11.46 12.05
C SER A 66 -4.19 -12.46 11.80
N GLU A 67 -3.76 -13.14 12.85
CA GLU A 67 -2.86 -14.30 12.75
C GLU A 67 -3.62 -15.63 12.57
N THR A 68 -4.93 -15.64 12.85
CA THR A 68 -5.73 -16.88 12.93
C THR A 68 -6.91 -16.90 11.97
N ASP A 69 -7.52 -15.75 11.65
CA ASP A 69 -8.60 -15.63 10.67
C ASP A 69 -8.02 -15.36 9.26
N LYS A 70 -7.96 -16.39 8.43
CA LYS A 70 -7.50 -16.32 7.04
C LYS A 70 -8.31 -15.39 6.15
N ARG A 71 -9.49 -14.93 6.60
CA ARG A 71 -10.29 -13.95 5.87
C ARG A 71 -9.77 -12.53 6.03
N ALA A 72 -8.89 -12.27 7.01
CA ALA A 72 -8.39 -10.94 7.29
C ALA A 72 -7.74 -10.28 6.06
N ALA A 73 -7.86 -8.95 5.94
CA ALA A 73 -7.27 -8.21 4.84
C ALA A 73 -5.73 -8.29 4.85
N MET A 74 -5.15 -8.28 6.05
CA MET A 74 -3.77 -8.67 6.33
C MET A 74 -3.79 -9.94 7.18
N TYR A 75 -3.47 -11.08 6.58
CA TYR A 75 -3.33 -12.34 7.33
C TYR A 75 -1.85 -12.64 7.54
N GLY A 76 -1.41 -12.69 8.79
CA GLY A 76 -0.01 -12.95 9.15
C GLY A 76 0.45 -12.20 10.41
N PRO A 77 1.68 -12.51 10.88
CA PRO A 77 2.23 -11.98 12.11
C PRO A 77 2.82 -10.57 11.92
N TYR A 78 1.99 -9.61 11.51
CA TYR A 78 2.44 -8.23 11.28
C TYR A 78 2.49 -7.45 12.59
N ASP A 79 3.61 -7.59 13.31
CA ASP A 79 3.86 -7.04 14.65
C ASP A 79 3.41 -5.58 14.82
N TYR A 80 3.71 -4.68 13.86
CA TYR A 80 3.31 -3.27 13.96
C TYR A 80 1.80 -3.08 14.23
N TYR A 81 0.94 -3.85 13.57
CA TYR A 81 -0.52 -3.75 13.73
C TYR A 81 -1.09 -4.60 14.86
N LEU A 82 -0.28 -5.46 15.47
CA LEU A 82 -0.68 -6.40 16.54
C LEU A 82 -0.12 -6.00 17.91
N ASN A 83 0.91 -5.17 17.95
CA ASN A 83 1.65 -4.78 19.14
C ASN A 83 1.21 -3.39 19.67
N PRO A 84 0.61 -3.28 20.88
CA PRO A 84 0.16 -2.01 21.45
C PRO A 84 1.28 -1.03 21.78
N GLN A 85 2.54 -1.49 21.85
CA GLN A 85 3.71 -0.63 22.02
C GLN A 85 4.17 -0.01 20.69
N ARG A 86 3.57 -0.42 19.56
CA ARG A 86 3.82 0.10 18.21
C ARG A 86 2.55 0.74 17.63
N GLY A 87 1.97 0.12 16.60
CA GLY A 87 0.85 0.65 15.82
C GLY A 87 -0.52 0.05 16.16
N ALA A 88 -0.63 -0.88 17.11
CA ALA A 88 -1.92 -1.43 17.53
C ALA A 88 -2.68 -0.47 18.48
N ILE A 89 -3.05 0.69 17.94
CA ILE A 89 -3.79 1.74 18.65
C ILE A 89 -5.30 1.60 18.45
N LYS A 90 -6.10 2.10 19.40
CA LYS A 90 -7.58 1.96 19.39
C LYS A 90 -8.24 2.69 18.22
N GLU A 91 -7.61 3.72 17.68
CA GLU A 91 -8.12 4.53 16.57
C GLU A 91 -8.05 3.78 15.23
N TRP A 92 -7.21 2.74 15.15
CA TRP A 92 -7.09 1.92 13.97
C TRP A 92 -7.91 0.62 14.15
N SER A 93 -9.01 0.49 13.40
CA SER A 93 -9.91 -0.66 13.49
C SER A 93 -9.24 -1.93 12.99
N ASN A 94 -8.69 -2.72 13.91
CA ASN A 94 -8.07 -4.01 13.60
C ASN A 94 -9.09 -5.09 13.16
N ASP A 95 -10.37 -4.89 13.45
CA ASP A 95 -11.46 -5.85 13.27
C ASP A 95 -12.40 -5.52 12.09
N LYS A 96 -12.27 -4.34 11.48
CA LYS A 96 -13.22 -3.83 10.48
C LYS A 96 -12.56 -3.31 9.21
N PHE A 97 -12.35 -4.23 8.28
CA PHE A 97 -12.13 -3.93 6.86
C PHE A 97 -13.43 -4.14 6.09
N ALA A 98 -13.89 -3.11 5.38
CA ALA A 98 -15.14 -3.18 4.61
C ALA A 98 -14.94 -4.05 3.36
N VAL A 99 -15.66 -5.16 3.24
CA VAL A 99 -15.52 -6.09 2.11
C VAL A 99 -15.74 -5.40 0.76
N ALA A 100 -16.62 -4.39 0.73
CA ALA A 100 -16.93 -3.60 -0.47
C ALA A 100 -15.71 -2.90 -1.08
N SER A 101 -14.63 -2.64 -0.33
CA SER A 101 -13.44 -1.95 -0.86
C SER A 101 -12.48 -2.86 -1.63
N TRP A 102 -12.68 -4.20 -1.62
CA TRP A 102 -11.78 -5.11 -2.32
C TRP A 102 -11.69 -4.84 -3.82
N GLU A 103 -12.82 -4.58 -4.48
CA GLU A 103 -12.82 -4.31 -5.92
C GLU A 103 -11.97 -3.08 -6.25
N ASP A 104 -12.19 -1.98 -5.55
CA ASP A 104 -11.51 -0.72 -5.81
C ASP A 104 -10.01 -0.85 -5.50
N TRP A 105 -9.65 -1.53 -4.41
CA TRP A 105 -8.25 -1.79 -4.04
C TRP A 105 -7.53 -2.65 -5.09
N LEU A 106 -8.14 -3.79 -5.47
CA LEU A 106 -7.51 -4.78 -6.34
C LEU A 106 -7.45 -4.36 -7.81
N THR A 107 -8.28 -3.41 -8.22
CA THR A 107 -8.31 -2.87 -9.59
C THR A 107 -7.60 -1.52 -9.73
N THR A 108 -7.22 -0.87 -8.63
CA THR A 108 -6.40 0.34 -8.67
C THR A 108 -5.02 0.01 -9.24
N ASN A 109 -4.55 0.78 -10.21
CA ASN A 109 -3.21 0.64 -10.80
C ASN A 109 -2.51 2.02 -10.89
N PRO A 110 -1.59 2.36 -9.97
CA PRO A 110 -0.81 3.59 -10.06
C PRO A 110 0.20 3.62 -11.20
N MET A 111 0.63 2.48 -11.76
CA MET A 111 1.81 2.41 -12.65
C MET A 111 1.74 3.38 -13.85
N PRO A 112 0.61 3.56 -14.56
CA PRO A 112 0.50 4.51 -15.66
C PRO A 112 0.70 5.97 -15.28
N TYR A 113 0.52 6.34 -14.01
CA TYR A 113 0.63 7.72 -13.53
C TYR A 113 2.07 8.19 -13.41
N ALA A 114 3.06 7.28 -13.37
CA ALA A 114 4.48 7.65 -13.35
C ALA A 114 4.84 8.61 -14.51
N LYS A 115 4.37 8.30 -15.72
CA LYS A 115 4.62 9.10 -16.94
C LYS A 115 3.93 10.47 -16.95
N LYS A 116 3.04 10.73 -15.98
CA LYS A 116 2.37 12.03 -15.80
C LYS A 116 3.02 12.87 -14.69
N LEU A 117 3.96 12.32 -13.92
CA LEU A 117 4.65 13.02 -12.85
C LEU A 117 5.75 13.93 -13.43
N ASN A 118 5.39 15.21 -13.63
CA ASN A 118 6.26 16.27 -14.15
C ASN A 118 6.77 17.23 -13.06
N LYS A 119 6.72 16.82 -11.79
CA LYS A 119 7.03 17.62 -10.60
C LYS A 119 8.11 16.93 -9.78
N PRO A 120 8.88 17.64 -8.93
CA PRO A 120 9.88 17.02 -8.06
C PRO A 120 9.34 15.80 -7.31
N VAL A 121 10.03 14.65 -7.43
CA VAL A 121 9.66 13.39 -6.77
C VAL A 121 10.79 12.87 -5.89
N LEU A 122 10.50 12.59 -4.62
CA LEU A 122 11.35 11.78 -3.75
C LEU A 122 10.65 10.47 -3.43
N MET A 123 11.35 9.34 -3.62
CA MET A 123 10.88 8.03 -3.19
C MET A 123 11.92 7.42 -2.26
N VAL A 124 11.48 6.95 -1.09
CA VAL A 124 12.30 6.28 -0.08
C VAL A 124 11.81 4.84 0.05
N HIS A 125 12.71 3.87 -0.12
CA HIS A 125 12.36 2.45 -0.08
C HIS A 125 13.57 1.56 0.23
N SER A 126 13.37 0.25 0.25
CA SER A 126 14.41 -0.76 0.50
C SER A 126 14.02 -2.12 -0.06
N ASP A 127 14.96 -3.06 -0.16
CA ASP A 127 14.67 -4.44 -0.61
C ASP A 127 13.78 -5.21 0.39
N GLY A 128 13.75 -4.81 1.66
CA GLY A 128 12.88 -5.39 2.69
C GLY A 128 11.48 -4.79 2.79
N ALA A 129 11.14 -3.80 1.95
CA ALA A 129 9.83 -3.19 1.94
C ALA A 129 8.96 -3.80 0.84
N VAL A 130 7.65 -3.58 0.89
CA VAL A 130 6.73 -4.28 -0.02
C VAL A 130 6.98 -3.90 -1.49
N LEU A 131 6.95 -4.89 -2.39
CA LEU A 131 7.06 -4.71 -3.84
C LEU A 131 8.26 -3.81 -4.27
N PRO A 132 9.50 -4.17 -3.91
CA PRO A 132 10.67 -3.31 -4.17
C PRO A 132 10.93 -3.11 -5.67
N ASP A 133 10.73 -4.14 -6.49
CA ASP A 133 10.94 -4.06 -7.94
C ASP A 133 9.89 -3.19 -8.63
N TYR A 134 8.65 -3.17 -8.13
CA TYR A 134 7.61 -2.28 -8.66
C TYR A 134 7.91 -0.82 -8.34
N THR A 135 8.52 -0.55 -7.20
CA THR A 135 8.99 0.79 -6.85
C THR A 135 10.08 1.25 -7.82
N LYS A 136 11.07 0.38 -8.11
CA LYS A 136 12.12 0.65 -9.11
C LYS A 136 11.51 0.88 -10.51
N LYS A 137 10.56 0.04 -10.94
CA LYS A 137 9.82 0.17 -12.21
C LYS A 137 9.07 1.50 -12.28
N PHE A 138 8.28 1.82 -11.25
CA PHE A 138 7.53 3.08 -11.18
C PHE A 138 8.47 4.28 -11.26
N PHE A 139 9.55 4.30 -10.47
CA PHE A 139 10.52 5.38 -10.45
C PHE A 139 11.18 5.62 -11.83
N ASN A 140 11.54 4.54 -12.52
CA ASN A 140 12.15 4.62 -13.85
C ASN A 140 11.22 5.28 -14.87
N ASP A 141 9.91 5.02 -14.77
CA ASP A 141 8.88 5.57 -15.66
C ASP A 141 8.45 7.02 -15.33
N ILE A 142 8.92 7.60 -14.22
CA ILE A 142 8.62 9.01 -13.86
C ILE A 142 9.15 9.96 -14.93
N ALA A 143 8.29 10.86 -15.40
CA ALA A 143 8.57 11.78 -16.51
C ALA A 143 9.56 12.91 -16.16
N THR A 144 9.47 13.49 -14.95
CA THR A 144 10.42 14.51 -14.52
C THR A 144 11.85 13.96 -14.39
N THR A 145 12.84 14.80 -14.68
CA THR A 145 14.24 14.53 -14.35
C THR A 145 14.59 14.93 -12.93
N ASP A 146 13.79 15.81 -12.30
CA ASP A 146 13.91 16.17 -10.89
C ASP A 146 13.27 15.08 -10.02
N LYS A 147 13.97 13.95 -9.93
CA LYS A 147 13.53 12.79 -9.16
C LYS A 147 14.68 12.13 -8.44
N LYS A 148 14.43 11.64 -7.22
CA LYS A 148 15.39 10.90 -6.40
C LYS A 148 14.77 9.63 -5.84
N LEU A 149 15.47 8.51 -6.00
CA LEU A 149 15.18 7.26 -5.31
C LEU A 149 16.25 7.04 -4.24
N TYR A 150 15.85 7.16 -2.98
CA TYR A 150 16.70 6.86 -1.83
C TYR A 150 16.44 5.43 -1.38
N TRP A 151 17.50 4.60 -1.36
CA TRP A 151 17.39 3.17 -1.08
C TRP A 151 18.11 2.82 0.21
N MET A 152 17.36 2.55 1.28
CA MET A 152 17.93 2.16 2.57
C MET A 152 18.36 0.69 2.54
N LYS A 153 19.50 0.41 3.14
CA LYS A 153 19.98 -0.95 3.33
C LYS A 153 19.25 -1.60 4.50
N THR A 154 18.95 -2.88 4.36
CA THR A 154 18.30 -3.66 5.41
C THR A 154 18.64 -5.13 5.22
N GLU A 155 18.67 -5.87 6.33
CA GLU A 155 18.78 -7.33 6.35
C GLU A 155 17.40 -8.00 6.51
N LEU A 156 16.34 -7.21 6.72
CA LEU A 156 14.98 -7.73 6.83
C LEU A 156 14.44 -8.07 5.45
N GLU A 157 13.85 -9.26 5.32
CA GLU A 157 13.20 -9.69 4.08
C GLU A 157 11.92 -8.88 3.82
N SER A 158 11.53 -8.77 2.54
CA SER A 158 10.24 -8.19 2.19
C SER A 158 9.10 -9.07 2.70
N PRO A 159 8.06 -8.51 3.34
CA PRO A 159 7.76 -7.07 3.44
C PRO A 159 8.10 -6.46 4.81
N PHE A 160 8.97 -7.07 5.63
CA PHE A 160 9.07 -6.73 7.06
C PHE A 160 9.76 -5.39 7.34
N HIS A 161 10.71 -4.96 6.52
CA HIS A 161 11.31 -3.63 6.68
C HIS A 161 10.33 -2.49 6.42
N GLN A 162 9.21 -2.76 5.72
CA GLN A 162 8.12 -1.80 5.52
C GLN A 162 7.72 -1.10 6.82
N PHE A 163 7.62 -1.87 7.91
CA PHE A 163 7.13 -1.38 9.18
C PHE A 163 8.19 -0.60 9.95
N SER A 164 9.47 -0.74 9.62
CA SER A 164 10.52 0.06 10.25
C SER A 164 10.38 1.54 9.92
N TYR A 165 9.98 1.85 8.68
CA TYR A 165 9.69 3.21 8.25
C TYR A 165 8.55 3.90 9.01
N TYR A 166 7.76 3.16 9.80
CA TYR A 166 6.59 3.72 10.47
C TYR A 166 6.93 4.23 11.88
N ASP A 167 7.94 3.65 12.54
CA ASP A 167 8.21 3.91 13.95
C ASP A 167 9.65 3.65 14.43
N GLN A 168 10.58 3.18 13.59
CA GLN A 168 11.95 2.91 14.02
C GLN A 168 12.85 4.13 13.80
N ASP A 169 13.67 4.45 14.80
CA ASP A 169 14.44 5.68 14.84
C ASP A 169 15.36 5.87 13.64
N ALA A 170 15.98 4.80 13.14
CA ALA A 170 16.90 4.88 12.02
C ALA A 170 16.19 5.31 10.72
N GLU A 171 15.02 4.74 10.44
CA GLU A 171 14.24 5.05 9.24
C GLU A 171 13.47 6.37 9.35
N VAL A 172 12.96 6.70 10.55
CA VAL A 172 12.17 7.91 10.79
C VAL A 172 13.05 9.17 10.82
N ASN A 173 14.25 9.09 11.38
CA ASN A 173 15.15 10.24 11.51
C ASN A 173 16.13 10.40 10.33
N GLU A 174 16.01 9.55 9.30
CA GLU A 174 16.89 9.60 8.14
C GLU A 174 16.70 10.91 7.35
N ALA A 175 17.79 11.66 7.19
CA ALA A 175 17.78 12.94 6.50
C ALA A 175 18.35 12.81 5.08
N ILE A 176 17.50 13.04 4.08
CA ILE A 176 17.88 12.94 2.67
C ILE A 176 18.14 14.34 2.13
N LEU A 177 19.39 14.66 1.89
CA LEU A 177 19.78 15.90 1.22
C LEU A 177 19.32 15.83 -0.24
N GLN A 178 18.52 16.80 -0.70
CA GLN A 178 18.15 16.97 -2.11
C GLN A 178 19.23 17.74 -2.86
#